data_AF-A0A2M7CB60-F1
#
_entry.id   AF-A0A2M7CB60-F1
#
_cell.length_a   1.000
_cell.length_b   1.000
_cell.length_c   1.000
_cell.angle_alpha   90.00
_cell.angle_beta   90.00
_cell.angle_gamma   90.00
#
_symmetry.space_group_name_H-M   'P 1'
#
loop_
_entity.id
_entity.type
_entity.pdbx_description
1 polymer ?
#
loop_
_entity_poly.entity_id
_entity_poly.type
_entity_poly.pdbx_seq_one_letter_code
_entity_poly.pdbx_strand_id
1 'polypeptide(L)'
;MIERLRDLETSAVLKRIGIWSESDPERIAEFRAEQRSEDQELKKLQSQVKKAQSPQGLLDLNTASKEELMSINGISPILAERIVASRPYKTVDGLIKVKGIGPKKLEEIRPYVVVGKE
;
A
#
# COMPACT_ATOMS: atom_id res chain seq x y z
N MET A 1 8.63 39.89 10.34
CA MET A 1 8.49 40.18 8.88
C MET A 1 7.45 39.29 8.21
N ILE A 2 7.36 38.00 8.55
CA ILE A 2 6.41 37.03 7.96
C ILE A 2 4.94 37.27 8.41
N GLU A 3 4.70 37.82 9.60
CA GLU A 3 3.34 38.10 10.10
C GLU A 3 2.69 39.27 9.36
N ARG A 4 3.40 40.41 9.24
CA ARG A 4 2.93 41.59 8.47
C ARG A 4 2.57 41.25 7.02
N LEU A 5 3.23 40.27 6.41
CA LEU A 5 2.92 39.82 5.06
C LEU A 5 1.58 39.06 5.02
N ARG A 6 1.32 38.18 6.00
CA ARG A 6 0.04 37.47 6.17
C ARG A 6 -1.13 38.42 6.41
N ASP A 7 -0.92 39.49 7.19
CA ASP A 7 -1.94 40.52 7.43
C ASP A 7 -2.28 41.28 6.14
N LEU A 8 -1.26 41.61 5.33
CA LEU A 8 -1.44 42.26 4.03
C LEU A 8 -2.18 41.36 3.03
N GLU A 9 -1.83 40.07 2.96
CA GLU A 9 -2.54 39.07 2.14
C GLU A 9 -4.00 38.94 2.55
N THR A 10 -4.28 38.84 3.85
CA THR A 10 -5.65 38.78 4.39
C THR A 10 -6.46 40.03 4.03
N SER A 11 -5.84 41.21 4.15
CA SER A 11 -6.49 42.47 3.78
C SER A 11 -6.74 42.61 2.27
N ALA A 12 -5.85 42.04 1.43
CA ALA A 12 -5.97 42.06 -0.02
C ALA A 12 -7.07 41.12 -0.54
N VAL A 13 -7.21 39.95 0.09
CA VAL A 13 -8.32 39.00 -0.15
C VAL A 13 -9.67 39.64 0.19
N LEU A 14 -9.78 40.28 1.36
CA LEU A 14 -11.03 40.93 1.79
C LEU A 14 -11.44 42.12 0.93
N LYS A 15 -10.46 42.85 0.37
CA LYS A 15 -10.71 44.03 -0.48
C LYS A 15 -10.78 43.70 -1.98
N ARG A 16 -10.58 42.43 -2.37
CA ARG A 16 -10.52 41.99 -3.79
C ARG A 16 -9.63 42.89 -4.66
N ILE A 17 -8.45 43.26 -4.17
CA ILE A 17 -7.52 44.15 -4.89
C ILE A 17 -6.46 43.35 -5.67
N GLY A 18 -6.20 43.75 -6.92
CA GLY A 18 -5.19 43.13 -7.78
C GLY A 18 -5.59 41.73 -8.28
N ILE A 19 -4.63 40.79 -8.30
CA ILE A 19 -4.78 39.40 -8.83
C ILE A 19 -5.92 38.63 -8.13
N TRP A 20 -6.26 39.01 -6.90
CA TRP A 20 -7.36 38.45 -6.10
C TRP A 20 -8.76 38.91 -6.53
N SER A 21 -8.87 39.89 -7.43
CA SER A 21 -10.14 40.27 -8.05
C SER A 21 -10.59 39.25 -9.11
N GLU A 22 -9.63 38.58 -9.77
CA GLU A 22 -9.86 37.51 -10.76
C GLU A 22 -9.88 36.11 -10.13
N SER A 23 -9.15 35.90 -9.04
CA SER A 23 -9.10 34.60 -8.35
C SER A 23 -10.26 34.48 -7.38
N ASP A 24 -11.35 33.85 -7.82
CA ASP A 24 -12.47 33.56 -6.94
C ASP A 24 -12.05 32.48 -5.90
N PRO A 25 -11.94 32.83 -4.60
CA PRO A 25 -11.41 31.91 -3.58
C PRO A 25 -12.36 30.75 -3.31
N GLU A 26 -13.65 30.90 -3.60
CA GLU A 26 -14.65 29.83 -3.49
C GLU A 26 -14.41 28.79 -4.57
N ARG A 27 -14.11 29.23 -5.81
CA ARG A 27 -13.70 28.33 -6.90
C ARG A 27 -12.45 27.52 -6.54
N ILE A 28 -11.45 28.12 -5.89
CA ILE A 28 -10.24 27.41 -5.43
C ILE A 28 -10.58 26.41 -4.31
N ALA A 29 -11.48 26.77 -3.39
CA ALA A 29 -11.94 25.88 -2.33
C ALA A 29 -12.72 24.67 -2.88
N GLU A 30 -13.54 24.89 -3.90
CA GLU A 30 -14.29 23.87 -4.61
C GLU A 30 -13.36 22.92 -5.38
N PHE A 31 -12.42 23.44 -6.18
CA PHE A 31 -11.40 22.61 -6.84
C PHE A 31 -10.59 21.78 -5.83
N ARG A 32 -10.18 22.37 -4.70
CA ARG A 32 -9.47 21.62 -3.64
C ARG A 32 -10.36 20.63 -2.90
N ALA A 33 -11.68 20.83 -2.88
CA ALA A 33 -12.63 19.88 -2.31
C ALA A 33 -12.84 18.69 -3.25
N GLU A 34 -12.98 18.95 -4.55
CA GLU A 34 -13.07 17.93 -5.60
C GLU A 34 -11.82 17.03 -5.60
N GLN A 35 -10.63 17.63 -5.62
CA GLN A 35 -9.36 16.89 -5.57
C GLN A 35 -9.21 16.02 -4.32
N ARG A 36 -9.75 16.46 -3.18
CA ARG A 36 -9.77 15.63 -1.95
C ARG A 36 -10.72 14.45 -2.09
N SER A 37 -11.88 14.65 -2.72
CA SER A 37 -12.85 13.57 -2.96
C SER A 37 -12.28 12.53 -3.94
N GLU A 38 -11.61 12.98 -5.00
CA GLU A 38 -10.94 12.11 -5.97
C GLU A 38 -9.81 11.29 -5.32
N ASP A 39 -8.95 11.92 -4.52
CA ASP A 39 -7.88 11.23 -3.78
C ASP A 39 -8.46 10.20 -2.79
N GLN A 40 -9.53 10.57 -2.08
CA GLN A 40 -10.23 9.66 -1.18
C GLN A 40 -10.83 8.47 -1.93
N GLU A 41 -11.41 8.68 -3.11
CA GLU A 41 -11.97 7.63 -3.95
C GLU A 41 -10.87 6.69 -4.48
N LEU A 42 -9.76 7.23 -4.97
CA LEU A 42 -8.58 6.45 -5.39
C LEU A 42 -8.03 5.60 -4.25
N LYS A 43 -7.88 6.19 -3.06
CA LYS A 43 -7.40 5.48 -1.87
C LYS A 43 -8.36 4.38 -1.44
N LYS A 44 -9.67 4.61 -1.56
CA LYS A 44 -10.70 3.61 -1.29
C LYS A 44 -10.63 2.46 -2.30
N LEU A 45 -10.45 2.74 -3.59
CA LEU A 45 -10.25 1.71 -4.62
C LEU A 45 -8.98 0.89 -4.35
N GLN A 46 -7.85 1.54 -4.06
CA GLN A 46 -6.60 0.86 -3.71
C GLN A 46 -6.76 -0.07 -2.50
N SER A 47 -7.46 0.38 -1.46
CA SER A 47 -7.72 -0.44 -0.27
C SER A 47 -8.62 -1.65 -0.56
N GLN A 48 -9.61 -1.50 -1.44
CA GLN A 48 -10.49 -2.60 -1.86
C GLN A 48 -9.74 -3.64 -2.70
N VAL A 49 -8.91 -3.20 -3.64
CA VAL A 49 -8.05 -4.09 -4.44
C VAL A 49 -7.09 -4.86 -3.54
N LYS A 50 -6.45 -4.19 -2.57
CA LYS A 50 -5.55 -4.84 -1.61
C LYS A 50 -6.25 -5.87 -0.72
N LYS A 51 -7.50 -5.61 -0.34
CA LYS A 51 -8.34 -6.55 0.42
C LYS A 51 -8.76 -7.77 -0.42
N ALA A 52 -9.04 -7.56 -1.71
CA ALA A 52 -9.36 -8.65 -2.64
C ALA A 52 -8.15 -9.53 -2.99
N GLN A 53 -6.94 -8.96 -2.97
CA GLN A 53 -5.68 -9.68 -3.19
C GLN A 53 -5.13 -10.39 -1.94
N SER A 54 -5.81 -10.29 -0.80
CA SER A 54 -5.42 -11.03 0.40
C SER A 54 -5.82 -12.51 0.21
N PRO A 55 -4.90 -13.48 0.33
CA PRO A 55 -5.23 -14.88 0.10
C PRO A 55 -6.28 -15.33 1.12
N GLN A 56 -7.42 -15.84 0.63
CA GLN A 56 -8.56 -16.29 1.46
C GLN A 56 -8.34 -17.67 2.11
N GLY A 57 -7.10 -18.04 2.42
CA GLY A 57 -6.81 -19.36 2.97
C GLY A 57 -5.34 -19.63 3.22
N LEU A 58 -5.08 -20.78 3.83
CA LEU A 58 -3.75 -21.33 4.01
C LEU A 58 -3.21 -21.77 2.65
N LEU A 59 -2.04 -21.24 2.27
CA LEU A 59 -1.44 -21.50 0.98
C LEU A 59 -0.42 -22.64 1.06
N ASP A 60 -0.56 -23.63 0.21
CA ASP A 60 0.34 -24.79 0.15
C ASP A 60 1.70 -24.43 -0.46
N LEU A 61 2.79 -24.55 0.30
CA LEU A 61 4.13 -24.17 -0.16
C LEU A 61 4.62 -24.94 -1.40
N ASN A 62 4.19 -26.20 -1.53
CA ASN A 62 4.60 -27.09 -2.62
C ASN A 62 3.81 -26.86 -3.92
N THR A 63 2.56 -26.40 -3.84
CA THR A 63 1.65 -26.23 -5.00
C THR A 63 1.37 -24.77 -5.34
N ALA A 64 1.64 -23.83 -4.43
CA ALA A 64 1.39 -22.41 -4.61
C ALA A 64 1.98 -21.85 -5.91
N SER A 65 1.28 -20.92 -6.56
CA SER A 65 1.86 -20.12 -7.63
C SER A 65 2.72 -18.98 -7.08
N LYS A 66 3.62 -18.44 -7.91
CA LYS A 66 4.44 -17.27 -7.55
C LYS A 66 3.57 -16.09 -7.09
N GLU A 67 2.43 -15.88 -7.75
CA GLU A 67 1.50 -14.77 -7.50
C GLU A 67 0.79 -14.92 -6.16
N GLU A 68 0.42 -16.16 -5.82
CA GLU A 68 -0.16 -16.49 -4.52
C GLU A 68 0.84 -16.26 -3.37
N LEU A 69 2.10 -16.65 -3.57
CA LEU A 69 3.16 -16.35 -2.60
C LEU A 69 3.40 -14.84 -2.46
N MET A 70 3.39 -14.09 -3.56
CA MET A 70 3.53 -12.62 -3.54
C MET A 70 2.37 -11.90 -2.85
N SER A 71 1.21 -12.54 -2.74
CA SER A 71 0.05 -12.00 -2.02
C SER A 71 0.26 -12.01 -0.50
N ILE A 72 1.24 -12.77 0.00
CA ILE A 72 1.61 -12.79 1.42
C ILE A 72 2.46 -11.56 1.74
N ASN A 73 2.05 -10.83 2.79
CA ASN A 73 2.76 -9.62 3.21
C ASN A 73 4.23 -9.93 3.55
N GLY A 74 5.14 -9.33 2.79
CA GLY A 74 6.57 -9.49 2.99
C GLY A 74 7.25 -10.50 2.08
N ILE A 75 6.53 -11.14 1.15
CA ILE A 75 7.12 -11.94 0.09
C ILE A 75 7.30 -11.10 -1.17
N SER A 76 8.55 -10.81 -1.51
CA SER A 76 8.91 -10.13 -2.75
C SER A 76 8.94 -11.12 -3.93
N PRO A 77 8.84 -10.67 -5.20
CA PRO A 77 8.93 -11.54 -6.37
C PRO A 77 10.21 -12.40 -6.38
N ILE A 78 11.34 -11.83 -5.99
CA ILE A 78 12.63 -12.54 -5.86
C ILE A 78 12.55 -13.65 -4.80
N LEU A 79 11.83 -13.39 -3.71
CA LEU A 79 11.67 -14.36 -2.64
C LEU A 79 10.71 -15.49 -3.05
N ALA A 80 9.59 -15.14 -3.69
CA ALA A 80 8.65 -16.10 -4.26
C ALA A 80 9.33 -17.05 -5.26
N GLU A 81 10.16 -16.53 -6.15
CA GLU A 81 10.92 -17.34 -7.10
C GLU A 81 11.88 -18.31 -6.40
N ARG A 82 12.60 -17.84 -5.37
CA ARG A 82 13.46 -18.71 -4.56
C ARG A 82 12.68 -19.78 -3.81
N ILE A 83 11.48 -19.44 -3.31
CA ILE A 83 10.62 -20.41 -2.63
C ILE A 83 10.21 -21.52 -3.61
N VAL A 84 9.80 -21.16 -4.83
CA VAL A 84 9.43 -22.11 -5.88
C VAL A 84 10.64 -22.96 -6.29
N ALA A 85 11.82 -22.35 -6.45
CA ALA A 85 13.05 -23.04 -6.83
C ALA A 85 13.57 -24.01 -5.75
N SER A 86 13.26 -23.76 -4.47
CA SER A 86 13.73 -24.57 -3.34
C SER A 86 12.72 -25.66 -2.90
N ARG A 87 11.69 -25.93 -3.71
CA ARG A 87 10.79 -27.07 -3.53
C ARG A 87 11.53 -28.41 -3.69
N PRO A 88 11.09 -29.48 -3.01
CA PRO A 88 9.93 -29.59 -2.13
C PRO A 88 10.23 -29.26 -0.65
N TYR A 89 9.23 -28.76 0.06
CA TYR A 89 9.26 -28.54 1.50
C TYR A 89 8.57 -29.68 2.25
N LYS A 90 9.22 -30.20 3.30
CA LYS A 90 8.60 -31.16 4.24
C LYS A 90 7.86 -30.49 5.39
N THR A 91 8.31 -29.30 5.78
CA THR A 91 7.77 -28.52 6.91
C THR A 91 7.85 -27.04 6.56
N VAL A 92 7.01 -26.22 7.21
CA VAL A 92 7.02 -24.76 7.04
C VAL A 92 8.38 -24.17 7.43
N ASP A 93 9.04 -24.78 8.43
CA ASP A 93 10.38 -24.38 8.87
C ASP A 93 11.46 -24.50 7.79
N GLY A 94 11.25 -25.35 6.77
CA GLY A 94 12.16 -25.47 5.63
C GLY A 94 12.39 -24.17 4.86
N LEU A 95 11.49 -23.19 4.99
CA LEU A 95 11.63 -21.85 4.44
C LEU A 95 12.83 -21.09 5.01
N ILE A 96 13.31 -21.41 6.23
CA ILE A 96 14.48 -20.74 6.81
C ILE A 96 15.78 -21.00 6.04
N LYS A 97 15.81 -22.08 5.24
CA LYS A 97 16.94 -22.38 4.35
C LYS A 97 16.99 -21.46 3.13
N VAL A 98 15.89 -20.79 2.81
CA VAL A 98 15.79 -19.87 1.67
C VAL A 98 16.48 -18.56 2.02
N LYS A 99 17.48 -18.18 1.22
CA LYS A 99 18.23 -16.95 1.40
C LYS A 99 17.29 -15.74 1.35
N GLY A 100 17.16 -15.03 2.47
CA GLY A 100 16.27 -13.88 2.64
C GLY A 100 15.06 -14.12 3.54
N ILE A 101 14.80 -15.37 3.95
CA ILE A 101 13.80 -15.69 4.98
C ILE A 101 14.53 -15.88 6.31
N GLY A 102 14.46 -14.86 7.16
CA GLY A 102 14.90 -14.96 8.56
C GLY A 102 13.79 -15.46 9.49
N PRO A 103 14.11 -15.74 10.76
CA PRO A 103 13.13 -16.22 11.75
C PRO A 103 11.94 -15.26 11.91
N LYS A 104 12.21 -13.95 11.97
CA LYS A 104 11.15 -12.92 12.02
C LYS A 104 10.19 -13.00 10.83
N LYS A 105 10.73 -13.25 9.64
CA LYS A 105 9.93 -13.34 8.41
C LYS A 105 9.12 -14.64 8.39
N LEU A 106 9.73 -15.73 8.86
CA LEU A 106 9.07 -17.02 9.00
C LEU A 106 7.85 -16.92 9.93
N GLU A 107 7.97 -16.19 11.04
CA GLU A 107 6.85 -15.97 11.96
C GLU A 107 5.69 -15.19 11.32
N GLU A 108 6.00 -14.19 10.49
CA GLU A 108 4.98 -13.41 9.76
C GLU A 108 4.24 -14.26 8.71
N ILE A 109 4.94 -15.17 8.03
CA ILE A 109 4.35 -15.99 6.95
C ILE A 109 3.69 -17.27 7.46
N ARG A 110 4.11 -17.81 8.61
CA ARG A 110 3.60 -19.05 9.21
C ARG A 110 2.08 -19.15 9.28
N PRO A 111 1.30 -18.10 9.62
CA PRO A 111 -0.16 -18.20 9.65
C PRO A 111 -0.82 -18.25 8.27
N TYR A 112 -0.11 -17.94 7.19
CA TYR A 112 -0.64 -17.88 5.82
C TYR A 112 -0.23 -19.08 4.97
N VAL A 113 0.66 -19.95 5.46
CA VAL A 113 1.22 -21.05 4.69
C VAL A 113 1.04 -22.39 5.38
N VAL A 114 0.81 -23.42 4.59
CA VAL A 114 0.70 -24.81 5.03
C VAL A 114 1.56 -25.69 4.13
N VAL A 115 1.90 -26.87 4.63
CA VAL A 115 2.49 -27.93 3.83
C VAL A 115 1.48 -29.06 3.84
N GLY A 116 0.70 -29.17 2.78
CA GLY A 116 -0.18 -30.28 2.52
C GLY A 116 0.64 -31.56 2.56
N LYS A 117 0.30 -32.41 3.52
CA LYS A 117 0.83 -33.77 3.59
C LYS A 117 0.30 -34.54 2.38
N GLU A 118 1.19 -35.29 1.73
CA GLU A 118 0.80 -36.54 1.06
C GLU A 118 0.08 -37.48 2.04
#